data_AF-A0A9D2F9C3-F1
#
_entry.id   AF-A0A9D2F9C3-F1
#
_cell.length_a   1.000
_cell.length_b   1.000
_cell.length_c   1.000
_cell.angle_alpha   90.00
_cell.angle_beta   90.00
_cell.angle_gamma   90.00
#
_symmetry.space_group_name_H-M   'P 1'
#
loop_
_entity.id
_entity.type
_entity.pdbx_description
1 polymer ?
#
loop_
_entity_poly.entity_id
_entity_poly.type
_entity_poly.pdbx_seq_one_letter_code
_entity_poly.pdbx_strand_id
1 'polypeptide(L)'
;MANLETEISLLKYKMKLLMFFIDDNDEYPFFQFCLNYDIREEQEKALIKILGIYNYRYKGVENEFHKNGVLDNDLKGLLSSFNLKLEDLYVELIPTFQDFQKVVSSIFGTDTKADSLLGKLIKQSIHEELCEYLLKNK
;
A
#
# COMPACT_ATOMS: atom_id res chain seq x y z
N MET A 1 21.67 -21.91 23.66
CA MET A 1 20.99 -20.68 23.22
C MET A 1 20.48 -20.97 21.81
N ALA A 2 19.18 -20.85 21.56
CA ALA A 2 18.67 -20.93 20.21
C ALA A 2 19.33 -19.81 19.40
N ASN A 3 19.91 -20.14 18.24
CA ASN A 3 20.44 -19.13 17.34
C ASN A 3 19.24 -18.33 16.80
N LEU A 4 19.23 -17.01 17.02
CA LEU A 4 18.20 -16.08 16.53
C LEU A 4 17.93 -16.28 15.03
N GLU A 5 18.96 -16.57 14.23
CA GLU A 5 18.83 -16.85 12.81
C GLU A 5 18.00 -18.10 12.54
N THR A 6 18.19 -19.16 13.34
CA THR A 6 17.41 -20.41 13.23
C THR A 6 15.95 -20.18 13.57
N GLU A 7 15.67 -19.35 14.59
CA GLU A 7 14.30 -19.02 14.96
C GLU A 7 13.60 -18.18 13.88
N ILE A 8 14.29 -17.19 13.32
CA ILE A 8 13.79 -16.39 12.18
C ILE A 8 13.54 -17.27 10.95
N SER A 9 14.47 -18.17 10.60
CA SER A 9 14.29 -19.10 9.48
C SER A 9 13.08 -20.02 9.69
N LEU A 10 12.89 -20.52 10.91
CA LEU A 10 11.74 -21.35 11.25
C LEU A 10 10.42 -20.57 11.15
N LEU A 11 10.39 -19.31 11.61
CA LEU A 11 9.22 -18.45 11.49
C LEU A 11 8.87 -18.14 10.04
N LYS A 12 9.85 -17.77 9.21
CA LYS A 12 9.64 -17.56 7.76
C LYS A 12 9.11 -18.81 7.07
N TYR A 13 9.64 -19.98 7.42
CA TYR A 13 9.15 -21.24 6.87
C TYR A 13 7.71 -21.56 7.30
N LYS A 14 7.39 -21.35 8.59
CA LYS A 14 6.01 -21.51 9.10
C LYS A 14 5.03 -20.57 8.39
N MET A 15 5.40 -19.30 8.17
CA MET A 15 4.58 -18.35 7.41
C MET A 15 4.34 -18.82 5.97
N LYS A 16 5.38 -19.34 5.30
CA LYS A 16 5.24 -19.91 3.95
C LYS A 16 4.29 -21.10 3.92
N LEU A 17 4.34 -21.97 4.93
CA LEU A 17 3.40 -23.08 5.06
C LEU A 17 1.96 -22.59 5.27
N LEU A 18 1.76 -21.60 6.15
CA LEU A 18 0.44 -20.99 6.39
C LEU A 18 -0.15 -20.37 5.12
N MET A 19 0.69 -19.73 4.29
CA MET A 19 0.24 -19.18 3.01
C MET A 19 -0.39 -20.22 2.09
N PHE A 20 0.16 -21.44 2.00
CA PHE A 20 -0.40 -22.49 1.15
C PHE A 20 -1.82 -22.92 1.56
N PHE A 21 -2.22 -22.71 2.82
CA PHE A 21 -3.59 -22.97 3.26
C PHE A 21 -4.56 -21.83 2.91
N ILE A 22 -4.04 -20.62 2.69
CA ILE A 22 -4.83 -19.43 2.35
C ILE A 22 -4.93 -19.28 0.81
N ASP A 23 -3.98 -19.85 0.07
CA ASP A 23 -3.81 -19.72 -1.37
C ASP A 23 -4.78 -20.57 -2.22
N ASP A 24 -5.87 -21.08 -1.63
CA ASP A 24 -6.73 -22.04 -2.31
C ASP A 24 -7.50 -21.45 -3.52
N ASN A 25 -7.44 -20.12 -3.77
CA ASN A 25 -8.08 -19.46 -4.92
C ASN A 25 -7.53 -18.07 -5.31
N ASP A 26 -6.23 -17.76 -5.13
CA ASP A 26 -5.70 -16.40 -5.43
C ASP A 26 -6.48 -15.29 -4.67
N GLU A 27 -7.07 -15.59 -3.51
CA GLU A 27 -8.07 -14.74 -2.84
C GLU A 27 -7.46 -13.46 -2.26
N TYR A 28 -6.16 -13.50 -1.89
CA TYR A 28 -5.46 -12.40 -1.23
C TYR A 28 -4.13 -12.01 -1.92
N PRO A 29 -4.15 -11.62 -3.21
CA PRO A 29 -2.95 -11.46 -4.02
C PRO A 29 -2.09 -10.24 -3.63
N PHE A 30 -2.67 -9.23 -2.96
CA PHE A 30 -1.94 -8.11 -2.37
C PHE A 30 -1.25 -8.55 -1.07
N PHE A 31 -1.92 -9.27 -0.18
CA PHE A 31 -1.28 -9.74 1.06
C PHE A 31 -0.18 -10.77 0.79
N GLN A 32 -0.36 -11.64 -0.20
CA GLN A 32 0.73 -12.50 -0.68
C GLN A 32 1.92 -11.70 -1.21
N PHE A 33 1.68 -10.58 -1.89
CA PHE A 33 2.75 -9.68 -2.30
C PHE A 33 3.47 -9.08 -1.10
N CYS A 34 2.74 -8.61 -0.08
CA CYS A 34 3.36 -8.10 1.14
C CYS A 34 4.28 -9.15 1.79
N LEU A 35 3.83 -10.40 1.87
CA LEU A 35 4.61 -11.50 2.44
C LEU A 35 5.84 -11.87 1.59
N ASN A 36 5.68 -11.96 0.26
CA ASN A 36 6.76 -12.35 -0.64
C ASN A 36 7.90 -11.33 -0.72
N TYR A 37 7.60 -10.06 -0.46
CA TYR A 37 8.57 -8.96 -0.50
C TYR A 37 9.01 -8.50 0.90
N ASP A 38 8.73 -9.27 1.96
CA ASP A 38 9.05 -8.94 3.36
C ASP A 38 8.59 -7.49 3.73
N ILE A 39 7.41 -7.10 3.24
CA ILE A 39 6.84 -5.77 3.48
C ILE A 39 6.50 -5.60 4.96
N ARG A 40 6.98 -4.51 5.57
CA ARG A 40 6.69 -4.17 6.95
C ARG A 40 5.27 -3.64 7.10
N GLU A 41 4.72 -3.81 8.30
CA GLU A 41 3.37 -3.36 8.64
C GLU A 41 3.19 -1.85 8.41
N GLU A 42 4.21 -1.03 8.71
CA GLU A 42 4.14 0.42 8.50
C GLU A 42 4.07 0.78 7.01
N GLN A 43 4.73 0.00 6.16
CA GLN A 43 4.72 0.20 4.71
C GLN A 43 3.35 -0.14 4.11
N GLU A 44 2.78 -1.27 4.54
CA GLU A 44 1.43 -1.70 4.15
C GLU A 44 0.38 -0.68 4.60
N LYS A 45 0.40 -0.30 5.89
CA LYS A 45 -0.49 0.72 6.45
C LYS A 45 -0.39 2.06 5.73
N ALA A 46 0.83 2.50 5.41
CA ALA A 46 1.03 3.74 4.67
C ALA A 46 0.40 3.68 3.28
N LEU A 47 0.62 2.59 2.53
CA LEU A 47 0.02 2.40 1.22
C LEU A 47 -1.51 2.40 1.28
N ILE A 48 -2.11 1.64 2.19
CA ILE A 48 -3.58 1.55 2.32
C ILE A 48 -4.18 2.90 2.69
N LYS A 49 -3.57 3.63 3.65
CA LYS A 49 -4.03 4.96 4.00
C LYS A 49 -3.96 5.91 2.80
N ILE A 50 -2.84 5.94 2.07
CA ILE A 50 -2.68 6.80 0.88
C ILE A 50 -3.67 6.43 -0.23
N LEU A 51 -3.91 5.15 -0.48
CA LEU A 51 -4.92 4.71 -1.44
C LEU A 51 -6.33 5.18 -1.05
N GLY A 52 -6.64 5.19 0.26
CA GLY A 52 -7.86 5.80 0.78
C GLY A 52 -7.98 7.29 0.41
N ILE A 53 -6.89 8.06 0.54
CA ILE A 53 -6.81 9.46 0.13
C ILE A 53 -7.01 9.62 -1.37
N TYR A 54 -6.32 8.81 -2.17
CA TYR A 54 -6.39 8.87 -3.62
C TYR A 54 -7.79 8.51 -4.12
N ASN A 55 -8.42 7.51 -3.51
CA ASN A 55 -9.77 7.09 -3.87
C ASN A 55 -10.79 8.18 -3.52
N TYR A 56 -10.60 8.86 -2.39
CA TYR A 56 -11.43 10.01 -2.03
C TYR A 56 -11.32 11.14 -3.07
N ARG A 57 -10.09 11.52 -3.44
CA ARG A 57 -9.81 12.52 -4.50
C ARG A 57 -10.42 12.12 -5.83
N TYR A 58 -10.27 10.86 -6.21
CA TYR A 58 -10.84 10.31 -7.45
C TYR A 58 -12.37 10.40 -7.48
N LYS A 59 -13.05 10.18 -6.35
CA LYS A 59 -14.51 10.24 -6.26
C LYS A 59 -15.07 11.66 -6.13
N GLY A 60 -14.23 12.68 -5.91
CA GLY A 60 -14.66 14.08 -5.85
C GLY A 60 -15.65 14.40 -4.73
N VAL A 61 -15.60 13.67 -3.62
CA VAL A 61 -16.41 13.99 -2.44
C VAL A 61 -15.70 15.18 -1.77
N GLU A 62 -16.33 16.35 -1.60
CA GLU A 62 -15.56 17.58 -1.31
C GLU A 62 -15.47 18.01 0.19
N ASN A 63 -16.34 17.54 1.09
CA ASN A 63 -16.65 18.41 2.25
C ASN A 63 -16.07 18.07 3.65
N GLU A 64 -15.56 16.86 3.91
CA GLU A 64 -15.08 16.50 5.27
C GLU A 64 -13.62 16.04 5.37
N PHE A 65 -13.02 15.64 4.25
CA PHE A 65 -11.72 14.97 4.24
C PHE A 65 -10.54 15.94 4.37
N HIS A 66 -10.58 17.11 3.73
CA HIS A 66 -9.56 18.14 3.92
C HIS A 66 -9.59 18.75 5.33
N LYS A 67 -10.77 18.86 5.95
CA LYS A 67 -10.90 19.41 7.31
C LYS A 67 -10.38 18.47 8.40
N ASN A 68 -10.59 17.16 8.25
CA ASN A 68 -10.18 16.17 9.27
C ASN A 68 -8.81 15.54 8.99
N GLY A 69 -8.39 15.47 7.71
CA GLY A 69 -7.17 14.76 7.31
C GLY A 69 -5.88 15.53 7.56
N VAL A 70 -5.89 16.87 7.51
CA VAL A 70 -4.72 17.72 7.81
C VAL A 70 -4.29 17.63 9.29
N LEU A 71 -5.16 17.09 10.15
CA LEU A 71 -4.93 16.88 11.58
C LEU A 71 -4.60 15.42 11.95
N ASP A 72 -4.47 14.50 10.98
CA ASP A 72 -4.08 13.11 11.24
C ASP A 72 -2.58 13.04 11.58
N ASN A 73 -2.26 13.34 12.84
CA ASN A 73 -0.89 13.30 13.36
C ASN A 73 -0.28 11.90 13.29
N ASP A 74 -1.10 10.85 13.35
CA ASP A 74 -0.63 9.45 13.26
C ASP A 74 -0.18 9.13 11.83
N LEU A 75 -0.97 9.54 10.83
CA LEU A 75 -0.54 9.43 9.43
C LEU A 75 0.66 10.33 9.14
N LYS A 76 0.70 11.55 9.68
CA LYS A 76 1.85 12.44 9.52
C LYS A 76 3.14 11.80 10.05
N GLY A 77 3.08 11.20 11.24
CA GLY A 77 4.18 10.45 11.83
C GLY A 77 4.60 9.27 10.94
N LEU A 78 3.63 8.48 10.47
CA LEU A 78 3.87 7.34 9.58
C LEU A 78 4.55 7.74 8.26
N LEU A 79 4.08 8.81 7.61
CA LEU A 79 4.60 9.29 6.32
C LEU A 79 6.01 9.88 6.44
N SER A 80 6.35 10.45 7.59
CA SER A 80 7.68 11.03 7.82
C SER A 80 8.80 10.00 7.66
N SER A 81 8.56 8.75 8.04
CA SER A 81 9.48 7.62 7.86
C SER A 81 9.77 7.28 6.40
N PHE A 82 8.95 7.77 5.47
CA PHE A 82 9.04 7.52 4.03
C PHE A 82 9.35 8.80 3.23
N ASN A 83 9.75 9.90 3.89
CA ASN A 83 9.94 11.21 3.26
C ASN A 83 8.71 11.70 2.47
N LEU A 84 7.51 11.31 2.90
CA LEU A 84 6.25 11.78 2.31
C LEU A 84 5.66 12.87 3.21
N LYS A 85 5.11 13.91 2.58
CA LYS A 85 4.41 14.98 3.29
C LYS A 85 2.91 14.78 3.16
N LEU A 86 2.21 14.96 4.28
CA LEU A 86 0.76 14.84 4.33
C LEU A 86 0.10 15.84 3.38
N GLU A 87 0.66 17.05 3.33
CA GLU A 87 0.19 18.17 2.52
C GLU A 87 0.20 17.86 1.02
N ASP A 88 1.16 17.05 0.56
CA ASP A 88 1.27 16.64 -0.86
C ASP A 88 0.16 15.63 -1.26
N LEU A 89 -0.44 14.96 -0.27
CA LEU A 89 -1.48 13.96 -0.51
C LEU A 89 -2.88 14.57 -0.53
N TYR A 90 -3.12 15.60 0.28
CA TYR A 90 -4.40 16.33 0.40
C TYR A 90 -4.49 17.51 -0.58
N VAL A 91 -4.38 17.21 -1.87
CA VAL A 91 -4.64 18.17 -2.97
C VAL A 91 -5.93 17.81 -3.72
N GLU A 92 -6.63 18.80 -4.27
CA GLU A 92 -7.91 18.59 -4.98
C GLU A 92 -7.76 17.89 -6.34
N LEU A 93 -6.54 17.80 -6.86
CA LEU A 93 -6.27 17.16 -8.15
C LEU A 93 -6.55 15.65 -8.09
N ILE A 94 -7.04 15.06 -9.18
CA ILE A 94 -7.17 13.60 -9.30
C ILE A 94 -5.76 12.97 -9.28
N PRO A 95 -5.54 11.87 -8.52
CA PRO A 95 -4.24 11.21 -8.49
C PRO A 95 -3.86 10.60 -9.85
N THR A 96 -2.61 10.74 -10.25
CA THR A 96 -2.08 10.17 -11.48
C THR A 96 -1.27 8.89 -11.22
N PHE A 97 -1.02 8.09 -12.27
CA PHE A 97 -0.11 6.95 -12.16
C PHE A 97 1.29 7.36 -11.68
N GLN A 98 1.78 8.53 -12.12
CA GLN A 98 3.07 9.06 -11.69
C GLN A 98 3.10 9.39 -10.19
N ASP A 99 2.00 9.92 -9.64
CA ASP A 99 1.90 10.18 -8.20
C ASP A 99 1.94 8.87 -7.41
N PHE A 100 1.20 7.86 -7.87
CA PHE A 100 1.23 6.53 -7.30
C PHE A 100 2.63 5.91 -7.35
N GLN A 101 3.31 6.00 -8.49
CA GLN A 101 4.67 5.47 -8.65
C GLN A 101 5.67 6.13 -7.70
N LYS A 102 5.57 7.45 -7.48
CA LYS A 102 6.40 8.17 -6.50
C LYS A 102 6.16 7.64 -5.09
N VAL A 103 4.90 7.50 -4.68
CA VAL A 103 4.52 6.96 -3.36
C VAL A 103 5.07 5.55 -3.18
N VAL A 104 4.86 4.66 -4.15
CA VAL A 104 5.35 3.29 -4.12
C VAL A 104 6.87 3.25 -4.00
N SER A 105 7.58 4.10 -4.73
CA SER A 105 9.04 4.19 -4.67
C SER A 105 9.54 4.69 -3.31
N SER A 106 8.82 5.63 -2.70
CA SER A 106 9.14 6.14 -1.35
C SER A 106 8.91 5.10 -0.25
N ILE A 107 7.84 4.31 -0.35
CA ILE A 107 7.46 3.33 0.67
C ILE A 107 8.28 2.05 0.55
N PHE A 108 8.41 1.52 -0.68
CA PHE A 108 8.94 0.18 -0.94
C PHE A 108 10.31 0.17 -1.62
N GLY A 109 10.81 1.33 -2.06
CA GLY A 109 12.04 1.44 -2.84
C GLY A 109 11.82 1.34 -4.35
N THR A 110 12.86 1.68 -5.13
CA THR A 110 12.80 1.87 -6.58
C THR A 110 12.53 0.61 -7.40
N ASP A 111 12.76 -0.58 -6.83
CA ASP A 111 12.62 -1.86 -7.54
C ASP A 111 11.17 -2.37 -7.59
N THR A 112 10.23 -1.65 -6.97
CA THR A 112 8.84 -2.07 -6.88
C THR A 112 8.06 -1.75 -8.17
N LYS A 113 7.50 -2.79 -8.79
CA LYS A 113 6.66 -2.68 -9.99
C LYS A 113 5.26 -2.16 -9.63
N ALA A 114 5.08 -0.85 -9.68
CA ALA A 114 3.82 -0.17 -9.34
C ALA A 114 2.61 -0.69 -10.13
N ASP A 115 2.80 -1.02 -11.41
CA ASP A 115 1.76 -1.63 -12.26
C ASP A 115 1.35 -3.03 -11.79
N SER A 116 2.32 -3.87 -11.44
CA SER A 116 2.07 -5.19 -10.86
C SER A 116 1.35 -5.09 -9.52
N LEU A 117 1.67 -4.08 -8.71
CA LEU A 117 1.00 -3.82 -7.43
C LEU A 117 -0.46 -3.42 -7.63
N LEU A 118 -0.74 -2.49 -8.55
CA LEU A 118 -2.13 -2.12 -8.90
C LEU A 118 -2.94 -3.32 -9.38
N GLY A 119 -2.36 -4.18 -10.21
CA GLY A 119 -3.02 -5.41 -10.66
C GLY A 119 -3.41 -6.35 -9.51
N LYS A 120 -2.57 -6.42 -8.46
CA LYS A 120 -2.87 -7.20 -7.25
C LYS A 120 -3.93 -6.55 -6.38
N LEU A 121 -3.91 -5.23 -6.25
CA LEU A 121 -4.94 -4.46 -5.53
C LEU A 121 -6.32 -4.63 -6.18
N ILE A 122 -6.39 -4.58 -7.52
CA ILE A 122 -7.61 -4.82 -8.31
C ILE A 122 -8.17 -6.21 -8.05
N LYS A 123 -7.33 -7.25 -8.15
CA LYS A 123 -7.77 -8.64 -7.93
C LYS A 123 -8.33 -8.88 -6.52
N GLN A 124 -7.97 -8.04 -5.55
CA GLN A 124 -8.46 -8.10 -4.17
C GLN A 124 -9.53 -7.04 -3.87
N SER A 125 -10.08 -6.38 -4.90
CA SER A 125 -11.08 -5.30 -4.82
C SER A 125 -10.69 -4.13 -3.89
N ILE A 126 -9.40 -3.87 -3.71
CA ILE A 126 -8.91 -2.72 -2.94
C ILE A 126 -8.93 -1.49 -3.85
N HIS A 127 -9.88 -0.58 -3.60
CA HIS A 127 -10.08 0.65 -4.39
C HIS A 127 -10.03 0.37 -5.90
N GLU A 128 -10.76 -0.66 -6.34
CA GLU A 128 -10.69 -1.23 -7.69
C GLU A 128 -10.82 -0.19 -8.80
N GLU A 129 -11.85 0.66 -8.74
CA GLU A 129 -12.11 1.73 -9.73
C GLU A 129 -10.92 2.71 -9.86
N LEU A 130 -10.34 3.12 -8.72
CA LEU A 130 -9.15 3.97 -8.71
C LEU A 130 -7.97 3.24 -9.34
N CYS A 131 -7.72 2.00 -8.94
CA CYS A 131 -6.57 1.24 -9.43
C CYS A 131 -6.66 0.98 -10.94
N GLU A 132 -7.85 0.65 -11.45
CA GLU A 132 -8.10 0.56 -12.88
C GLU A 132 -7.89 1.89 -13.60
N TYR A 133 -8.38 2.99 -13.02
CA TYR A 133 -8.19 4.32 -13.58
C TYR A 133 -6.70 4.67 -13.70
N LEU A 134 -5.92 4.42 -12.65
CA LEU A 134 -4.47 4.66 -12.64
C LEU A 134 -3.74 3.80 -13.69
N LEU A 135 -4.13 2.53 -13.86
CA LEU A 135 -3.54 1.66 -14.87
C LEU A 135 -3.89 2.08 -16.31
N LYS A 136 -5.14 2.51 -16.54
CA LYS A 136 -5.62 2.94 -17.86
C LYS A 136 -4.97 4.27 -18.29
N ASN A 137 -4.57 5.12 -17.34
CA ASN A 137 -3.99 6.45 -17.58
C ASN A 137 -2.51 6.54 -17.15
N LYS A 138 -1.72 5.51 -17.49
CA LYS A 138 -0.27 5.44 -17.23
C LYS A 138 0.53 6.44 -18.08
#